data_AF-A0A9X6NLD3-F1
#
_entry.id   AF-A0A9X6NLD3-F1
#
_cell.length_a   1.000
_cell.length_b   1.000
_cell.length_c   1.000
_cell.angle_alpha   90.00
_cell.angle_beta   90.00
_cell.angle_gamma   90.00
#
_symmetry.space_group_name_H-M   'P 1'
#
loop_
_entity.id
_entity.type
_entity.pdbx_description
1 polymer ?
#
loop_
_entity_poly.entity_id
_entity_poly.type
_entity_poly.pdbx_seq_one_letter_code
_entity_poly.pdbx_strand_id
1 'polypeptide(L)'
;MQLTKLEKAIAIGSILSGIKEEKFKEYVEVEKIPQVIKEVEALADKTTRKVKKEADISLISKLIDSFLEESKWVESNERIQNQTTEA
;
A
#
# COMPACT_ATOMS: atom_id res chain seq x y z
N MET A 1 -5.88 -5.55 5.08
CA MET A 1 -5.18 -6.21 3.94
C MET A 1 -3.81 -6.78 4.36
N GLN A 2 -3.45 -7.99 3.90
CA GLN A 2 -2.08 -8.53 4.02
C GLN A 2 -1.36 -8.52 2.66
N LEU A 3 -0.19 -7.87 2.60
CA LEU A 3 0.66 -7.81 1.41
C LEU A 3 1.88 -8.71 1.54
N THR A 4 2.24 -9.39 0.46
CA THR A 4 3.51 -10.11 0.32
C THR A 4 4.68 -9.14 0.26
N LYS A 5 5.90 -9.65 0.44
CA LYS A 5 7.12 -8.82 0.37
C LYS A 5 7.29 -8.15 -1.00
N LEU A 6 6.94 -8.85 -2.09
CA LEU A 6 7.01 -8.30 -3.45
C LEU A 6 5.97 -7.20 -3.66
N GLU A 7 4.73 -7.40 -3.22
CA GLU A 7 3.67 -6.39 -3.29
C GLU A 7 4.03 -5.13 -2.50
N LYS A 8 4.60 -5.28 -1.30
CA LYS A 8 5.13 -4.15 -0.51
C LYS A 8 6.22 -3.40 -1.27
N ALA A 9 7.16 -4.12 -1.88
CA ALA A 9 8.24 -3.53 -2.67
C ALA A 9 7.70 -2.73 -3.86
N ILE A 10 6.71 -3.27 -4.58
CA ILE A 10 6.04 -2.59 -5.70
C ILE A 10 5.35 -1.31 -5.24
N ALA A 11 4.59 -1.36 -4.13
CA ALA A 11 3.89 -0.20 -3.59
C ALA A 11 4.87 0.91 -3.17
N ILE A 12 5.92 0.55 -2.42
CA ILE A 12 6.96 1.49 -1.98
C ILE A 12 7.64 2.13 -3.19
N GLY A 13 8.12 1.33 -4.14
CA GLY A 13 8.81 1.85 -5.33
C GLY A 13 7.93 2.80 -6.16
N SER A 14 6.65 2.49 -6.29
CA SER A 14 5.69 3.34 -7.00
C SER A 14 5.49 4.68 -6.30
N ILE A 15 5.26 4.67 -4.98
CA ILE A 15 5.06 5.89 -4.18
C ILE A 15 6.33 6.76 -4.22
N LEU A 16 7.50 6.16 -3.98
CA LEU A 16 8.78 6.88 -4.03
C LEU A 16 9.02 7.56 -5.38
N SER A 17 8.66 6.90 -6.49
CA SER A 17 8.81 7.49 -7.83
C SER A 17 7.92 8.71 -8.09
N GLY A 18 6.81 8.83 -7.35
CA GLY A 18 5.86 9.94 -7.47
C GLY A 18 6.19 11.13 -6.58
N ILE A 19 7.03 10.96 -5.55
CA ILE A 19 7.39 12.04 -4.62
C ILE A 19 8.54 12.86 -5.21
N LYS A 20 8.26 14.12 -5.54
CA LYS A 20 9.25 15.12 -5.98
C LYS A 20 9.49 16.16 -4.89
N GLU A 21 9.66 15.71 -3.66
CA GLU A 21 9.73 16.62 -2.51
C GLU A 21 11.09 16.58 -1.83
N GLU A 22 11.72 17.75 -1.77
CA GLU A 22 13.04 17.97 -1.16
C GLU A 22 13.03 17.59 0.33
N LYS A 23 11.87 17.71 0.98
CA LYS A 23 11.62 17.39 2.39
C LYS A 23 11.20 15.95 2.65
N PHE A 24 11.18 15.07 1.65
CA PHE A 24 10.88 13.64 1.85
C PHE A 24 11.72 13.01 2.96
N LYS A 25 12.97 13.47 3.11
CA LYS A 25 13.92 13.06 4.14
C LYS A 25 13.52 13.45 5.57
N GLU A 26 12.60 14.40 5.74
CA GLU A 26 12.10 14.84 7.06
C GLU A 26 10.98 13.92 7.57
N TYR A 27 10.27 13.21 6.67
CA TYR A 27 9.12 12.37 7.00
C TYR A 27 9.44 10.87 7.03
N VAL A 28 10.60 10.47 6.52
CA VAL A 28 11.00 9.07 6.44
C VAL A 28 12.36 8.91 7.09
N GLU A 29 12.53 7.85 7.88
CA GLU A 29 13.82 7.47 8.43
C GLU A 29 14.80 7.16 7.29
N VAL A 30 15.57 8.17 6.88
CA VAL A 30 16.51 8.11 5.75
C VAL A 30 17.50 6.97 5.91
N GLU A 31 17.86 6.62 7.14
CA GLU A 31 18.75 5.51 7.49
C GLU A 31 18.21 4.14 7.05
N LYS A 32 16.89 3.97 6.95
CA LYS A 32 16.24 2.73 6.51
C LYS A 32 16.11 2.64 4.99
N ILE A 33 16.19 3.77 4.26
CA ILE A 33 16.04 3.80 2.80
C ILE A 33 17.06 2.90 2.07
N PRO A 34 18.37 2.94 2.40
CA PRO A 34 19.34 2.04 1.76
C PRO A 34 19.01 0.55 1.95
N GLN A 35 18.48 0.18 3.12
CA GLN A 35 18.09 -1.21 3.41
C GLN A 35 16.89 -1.62 2.56
N VAL A 36 15.90 -0.73 2.41
CA VAL A 36 14.73 -0.95 1.55
C VAL A 36 15.15 -1.08 0.08
N ILE A 37 16.03 -0.21 -0.42
CA ILE A 37 16.54 -0.28 -1.81
C ILE A 37 17.20 -1.64 -2.05
N LYS A 38 18.11 -2.07 -1.15
CA LYS A 38 18.80 -3.37 -1.26
C LYS A 38 17.82 -4.55 -1.33
N GLU A 39 16.78 -4.52 -0.51
CA GLU A 39 15.75 -5.57 -0.50
C GLU A 39 14.89 -5.56 -1.76
N VAL A 40 14.59 -4.39 -2.31
CA VAL A 40 13.86 -4.22 -3.58
C VAL A 40 14.69 -4.74 -4.75
N GLU A 41 15.97 -4.39 -4.82
CA GLU A 41 16.90 -4.88 -5.86
C GLU A 41 17.03 -6.40 -5.81
N ALA A 42 17.25 -6.97 -4.61
CA ALA A 42 17.31 -8.41 -4.42
C ALA A 42 16.00 -9.12 -4.79
N LEU A 43 14.84 -8.44 -4.69
CA LEU A 43 13.55 -8.91 -5.19
C LEU A 43 13.45 -8.81 -6.71
N ALA A 44 13.92 -7.74 -7.31
CA ALA A 44 13.91 -7.55 -8.76
C ALA A 44 14.72 -8.65 -9.47
N ASP A 45 15.91 -8.98 -8.98
CA ASP A 45 16.81 -9.96 -9.60
C ASP A 45 16.21 -11.37 -9.69
N LYS A 46 15.38 -11.74 -8.70
CA LYS A 46 14.73 -13.06 -8.61
C LYS A 46 13.30 -13.09 -9.16
N THR A 47 12.76 -11.95 -9.58
CA THR A 47 11.36 -11.84 -10.02
C THR A 47 11.29 -11.82 -11.54
N THR A 48 10.64 -12.84 -12.11
CA THR A 48 10.36 -12.85 -13.56
C THR A 48 9.26 -11.84 -13.90
N ARG A 49 9.22 -11.40 -15.16
CA ARG A 49 8.15 -10.51 -15.66
C ARG A 49 6.74 -11.06 -15.42
N LYS A 50 6.58 -12.39 -15.51
CA LYS A 50 5.29 -13.06 -15.24
C LYS A 50 4.90 -12.93 -13.77
N VAL A 51 5.80 -13.27 -12.86
CA VAL A 51 5.56 -13.18 -11.41
C VAL A 51 5.28 -11.74 -10.99
N LYS A 52 6.02 -10.77 -11.55
CA LYS A 52 5.74 -9.35 -11.31
C LYS A 52 4.32 -8.98 -11.73
N LYS A 53 3.89 -9.36 -12.94
CA LYS A 53 2.54 -9.06 -13.45
C LYS A 53 1.45 -9.65 -12.55
N GLU A 54 1.64 -10.89 -12.07
CA GLU A 54 0.70 -11.53 -11.15
C GLU A 54 0.65 -10.79 -9.80
N ALA A 55 1.80 -10.36 -9.28
CA ALA A 55 1.87 -9.55 -8.06
C ALA A 55 1.25 -8.16 -8.23
N ASP A 56 1.44 -7.50 -9.38
CA ASP A 56 0.80 -6.21 -9.70
C ASP A 56 -0.73 -6.34 -9.68
N ILE A 57 -1.27 -7.37 -10.35
CA ILE A 57 -2.72 -7.64 -10.38
C ILE A 57 -3.24 -7.94 -8.98
N SER A 58 -2.53 -8.78 -8.21
CA SER A 58 -2.94 -9.13 -6.84
C SER A 58 -2.91 -7.92 -5.91
N LEU A 59 -1.87 -7.09 -6.00
CA LEU A 59 -1.75 -5.84 -5.23
C LEU A 59 -2.93 -4.90 -5.54
N ILE A 60 -3.24 -4.67 -6.82
CA ILE A 60 -4.33 -3.78 -7.22
C ILE A 60 -5.67 -4.29 -6.67
N SER A 61 -5.96 -5.58 -6.81
CA SER A 61 -7.20 -6.17 -6.29
C SER A 61 -7.34 -5.93 -4.78
N LYS A 62 -6.29 -6.24 -4.01
CA LYS A 62 -6.32 -6.08 -2.55
C LYS A 62 -6.44 -4.61 -2.13
N LEU A 63 -5.81 -3.70 -2.87
CA LEU A 63 -5.93 -2.26 -2.62
C LEU A 63 -7.35 -1.77 -2.88
N ILE A 64 -7.99 -2.20 -3.97
CA ILE A 64 -9.39 -1.88 -4.27
C ILE A 64 -10.30 -2.41 -3.17
N ASP A 65 -10.15 -3.70 -2.79
CA ASP A 65 -10.97 -4.31 -1.74
C ASP A 65 -10.81 -3.55 -0.41
N SER A 66 -9.57 -3.29 0.01
CA SER A 66 -9.28 -2.55 1.24
C SER A 66 -9.86 -1.13 1.22
N PHE A 67 -9.74 -0.43 0.10
CA PHE A 67 -10.25 0.93 -0.06
C PHE A 67 -11.78 0.99 0.00
N LEU A 68 -12.47 0.00 -0.59
CA LEU A 68 -13.94 -0.08 -0.58
C LEU A 68 -14.51 -0.68 0.70
N GLU A 69 -13.75 -1.47 1.45
CA GLU A 69 -14.14 -1.92 2.80
C GLU A 69 -14.23 -0.74 3.78
N GLU A 70 -13.31 0.22 3.68
CA GLU A 70 -13.31 1.43 4.52
C GLU A 70 -14.60 2.25 4.33
N SER A 71 -15.12 2.38 3.10
CA SER A 71 -16.36 3.12 2.86
C SER A 71 -17.59 2.45 3.46
N LYS A 72 -17.64 1.11 3.45
CA LYS A 72 -18.77 0.34 4.03
C LYS A 72 -18.83 0.41 5.55
N TRP A 73 -17.66 0.50 6.21
CA TRP A 73 -17.58 0.71 7.65
C TRP A 73 -18.10 2.08 8.07
N VAL A 74 -17.79 3.13 7.30
CA VAL A 74 -18.28 4.50 7.55
C VAL A 74 -19.81 4.57 7.43
N GLU A 75 -20.39 4.04 6.34
CA GLU A 75 -21.85 4.02 6.15
C GLU A 75 -22.59 3.25 7.25
N SER A 76 -21.99 2.15 7.74
CA SER A 76 -22.57 1.32 8.79
C SER A 76 -22.56 2.02 10.15
N ASN A 77 -21.48 2.74 10.48
CA ASN A 77 -21.38 3.52 11.71
C ASN A 77 -22.33 4.73 11.72
N GLU A 78 -22.48 5.43 10.59
CA GLU A 78 -23.42 6.55 10.48
C GLU A 78 -24.88 6.12 10.67
N ARG A 79 -25.28 4.96 10.12
CA ARG A 79 -26.63 4.41 10.35
C ARG A 79 -26.91 4.11 11.83
N ILE A 80 -25.96 3.51 12.54
CA ILE A 80 -26.12 3.13 13.94
C ILE A 80 -26.27 4.38 14.83
N GLN A 81 -25.51 5.44 14.56
CA GLN A 81 -25.63 6.70 15.32
C GLN A 81 -26.98 7.39 15.11
N ASN A 82 -27.50 7.39 13.88
CA ASN A 82 -28.80 8.01 13.60
C ASN A 82 -29.96 7.26 14.26
N GLN A 83 -29.91 5.93 14.36
CA GLN A 83 -30.95 5.15 15.04
C GLN A 83 -30.94 5.29 16.57
N THR A 84 -29.79 5.64 17.17
CA THR A 84 -29.66 5.78 18.64
C THR A 84 -30.05 7.18 19.13
N THR A 85 -30.06 8.17 18.24
CA THR A 85 -30.38 9.57 18.59
C THR A 85 -31.89 9.86 18.49
N GLU A 86 -32.66 8.98 17.86
CA GLU A 86 -34.12 9.11 17.65
C GLU A 86 -34.98 8.29 18.64
N ALA A 87 -34.38 7.66 19.66
CA ALA A 87 -35.08 6.87 20.70
C ALA A 87 -35.04 7.57 22.07
#